data_AF-A0A847HDG9-F1
#
_entry.id   AF-A0A847HDG9-F1
#
_cell.length_a   1.000
_cell.length_b   1.000
_cell.length_c   1.000
_cell.angle_alpha   90.00
_cell.angle_beta   90.00
_cell.angle_gamma   90.00
#
_symmetry.space_group_name_H-M   'P 1'
#
loop_
_entity.id
_entity.type
_entity.pdbx_description
1 polymer ?
#
loop_
_entity_poly.entity_id
_entity_poly.type
_entity_poly.pdbx_seq_one_letter_code
_entity_poly.pdbx_strand_id
1 'polypeptide(L)'
;VNFKNVMTSARMKPPFGIANIGKSFRNEITPGNFIFRTREFEQMEMEFFVKPGEDEEWHQKWIDDRLQWYIDLGISPDNLRLYEHPKEKLSHYSKRTVDVEYAYNFAGTKWGELEGIANRTDYDLRVHSEGSGEDLSYFDQEANERWIPFVIEPAAGLGRAFMAFLVDAYTEDEAPNSKGGVDKRVVLKLDRRLSPVKVAVLPLSKKPELSGPAEKIAADLRNFWNVDYDTSGAIGRRYRRQDEIGTPFCVTVDFDTLEDNAVTVRERDTMEQERVPLDELQGYLAQRLIGC
;
A
#
# COMPACT_ATOMS: atom_id res chain seq x y z
N VAL A 1 11.37 22.33 -9.12
CA VAL A 1 10.91 23.16 -10.28
C VAL A 1 9.55 23.83 -10.06
N ASN A 2 8.45 23.11 -9.79
CA ASN A 2 7.09 23.70 -9.75
C ASN A 2 6.64 24.26 -8.38
N PHE A 3 7.55 24.44 -7.42
CA PHE A 3 7.24 24.87 -6.05
C PHE A 3 6.33 26.12 -6.00
N LYS A 4 6.76 27.22 -6.65
CA LYS A 4 6.03 28.50 -6.66
C LYS A 4 4.65 28.39 -7.31
N ASN A 5 4.53 27.61 -8.39
CA ASN A 5 3.27 27.39 -9.10
C ASN A 5 2.26 26.63 -8.23
N VAL A 6 2.70 25.57 -7.54
CA VAL A 6 1.83 24.79 -6.65
C VAL A 6 1.44 25.62 -5.44
N MET A 7 2.41 26.26 -4.79
CA MET A 7 2.15 27.13 -3.62
C MET A 7 1.10 28.20 -3.94
N THR A 8 1.24 28.88 -5.09
CA THR A 8 0.32 29.95 -5.50
C THR A 8 -1.05 29.42 -5.90
N SER A 9 -1.10 28.37 -6.73
CA SER A 9 -2.37 27.87 -7.26
C SER A 9 -3.20 27.12 -6.21
N ALA A 10 -2.55 26.36 -5.33
CA ALA A 10 -3.20 25.66 -4.22
C ALA A 10 -3.35 26.52 -2.95
N ARG A 11 -2.86 27.78 -2.96
CA ARG A 11 -2.89 28.72 -1.83
C ARG A 11 -2.25 28.15 -0.56
N MET A 12 -1.21 27.34 -0.72
CA MET A 12 -0.48 26.71 0.38
C MET A 12 0.55 27.67 0.96
N LYS A 13 0.87 27.47 2.25
CA LYS A 13 2.02 28.07 2.93
C LYS A 13 2.82 26.91 3.54
N PRO A 14 4.16 26.99 3.60
CA PRO A 14 4.92 26.02 4.38
C PRO A 14 4.42 25.94 5.84
N PRO A 15 4.38 24.75 6.45
CA PRO A 15 4.81 23.47 5.87
C PRO A 15 3.77 22.87 4.90
N PHE A 16 4.23 22.38 3.73
CA PHE A 16 3.37 21.64 2.79
C PHE A 16 4.17 20.68 1.90
N GLY A 17 3.51 19.64 1.38
CA GLY A 17 4.12 18.64 0.50
C GLY A 17 3.64 18.70 -0.95
N ILE A 18 4.50 18.31 -1.88
CA ILE A 18 4.15 17.99 -3.27
C ILE A 18 4.55 16.53 -3.51
N ALA A 19 3.56 15.66 -3.68
CA ALA A 19 3.78 14.23 -3.93
C ALA A 19 3.63 13.87 -5.41
N ASN A 20 4.41 12.89 -5.87
CA ASN A 20 4.31 12.31 -7.20
C ASN A 20 4.46 10.79 -7.14
N ILE A 21 3.72 10.09 -8.00
CA ILE A 21 3.93 8.68 -8.30
C ILE A 21 4.19 8.57 -9.79
N GLY A 22 5.35 8.04 -10.15
CA GLY A 22 5.79 8.06 -11.54
C GLY A 22 6.92 7.10 -11.82
N LYS A 23 7.22 6.95 -13.11
CA LYS A 23 8.32 6.12 -13.60
C LYS A 23 9.63 6.87 -13.51
N SER A 24 10.64 6.18 -13.00
CA SER A 24 12.02 6.62 -12.95
C SER A 24 12.91 5.64 -13.70
N PHE A 25 14.00 6.17 -14.25
CA PHE A 25 14.95 5.41 -15.05
C PHE A 25 16.35 5.54 -14.48
N ARG A 26 17.03 4.41 -14.28
CA ARG A 26 18.45 4.36 -13.90
C ARG A 26 19.16 3.46 -14.89
N ASN A 27 20.28 3.91 -15.46
CA ASN A 27 21.05 3.11 -16.41
C ASN A 27 21.90 2.05 -15.68
N GLU A 28 21.21 1.10 -15.04
CA GLU A 28 21.81 0.05 -14.22
C GLU A 28 22.71 -0.85 -15.07
N ILE A 29 23.95 -1.03 -14.61
CA ILE A 29 25.01 -1.76 -15.31
C ILE A 29 24.73 -3.26 -15.22
N THR A 30 24.31 -3.74 -14.05
CA THR A 30 24.01 -5.15 -13.82
C THR A 30 22.62 -5.28 -13.18
N PRO A 31 21.56 -5.41 -14.01
CA PRO A 31 20.23 -5.76 -13.53
C PRO A 31 20.24 -7.09 -12.77
N GLY A 32 19.39 -7.24 -11.77
CA GLY A 32 19.39 -8.43 -10.92
C GLY A 32 18.34 -8.41 -9.82
N ASN A 33 18.20 -9.53 -9.13
CA ASN A 33 17.23 -9.72 -8.04
C ASN A 33 15.81 -9.28 -8.44
N PHE A 34 15.28 -9.81 -9.56
CA PHE A 34 13.92 -9.56 -10.04
C PHE A 34 13.59 -8.05 -10.11
N ILE A 35 12.76 -7.52 -9.20
CA ILE A 35 12.32 -6.12 -9.19
C ILE A 35 13.27 -5.14 -8.46
N PHE A 36 14.38 -5.61 -7.86
CA PHE A 36 15.22 -4.77 -7.00
C PHE A 36 16.24 -3.93 -7.77
N ARG A 37 16.75 -4.45 -8.89
CA ARG A 37 17.69 -3.76 -9.78
C ARG A 37 17.18 -3.83 -11.21
N THR A 38 16.35 -2.85 -11.54
CA THR A 38 15.78 -2.67 -12.88
C THR A 38 16.23 -1.33 -13.47
N ARG A 39 16.05 -1.17 -14.78
CA ARG A 39 16.33 0.10 -15.47
C ARG A 39 15.16 1.07 -15.48
N GLU A 40 13.96 0.55 -15.27
CA GLU A 40 12.69 1.27 -15.15
C GLU A 40 11.98 0.75 -13.89
N PHE A 41 11.50 1.66 -13.06
CA PHE A 41 10.76 1.35 -11.84
C PHE A 41 9.85 2.52 -11.46
N GLU A 42 8.85 2.27 -10.64
CA GLU A 42 7.95 3.30 -10.13
C GLU A 42 8.40 3.76 -8.74
N GLN A 43 8.41 5.07 -8.53
CA GLN A 43 8.69 5.70 -7.26
C GLN A 43 7.47 6.45 -6.77
N MET A 44 7.30 6.49 -5.45
CA MET A 44 6.41 7.39 -4.75
C MET A 44 7.29 8.36 -3.98
N GLU A 45 7.32 9.61 -4.40
CA GLU A 45 8.19 10.64 -3.81
C GLU A 45 7.35 11.82 -3.36
N MET A 46 7.78 12.47 -2.29
CA MET A 46 7.16 13.70 -1.83
C MET A 46 8.22 14.69 -1.38
N GLU A 47 8.11 15.90 -1.90
CA GLU A 47 8.92 17.03 -1.46
C GLU A 47 8.13 17.82 -0.42
N PHE A 48 8.53 17.72 0.85
CA PHE A 48 7.87 18.39 1.96
C PHE A 48 8.67 19.64 2.38
N PHE A 49 8.13 20.81 2.05
CA PHE A 49 8.77 22.10 2.24
C PHE A 49 8.49 22.62 3.64
N VAL A 50 9.53 22.92 4.41
CA VAL A 50 9.45 23.34 5.81
C VAL A 50 10.31 24.57 6.09
N LYS A 51 10.02 25.27 7.19
CA LYS A 51 10.83 26.40 7.64
C LYS A 51 12.20 25.89 8.16
N PRO A 52 13.32 26.52 7.79
CA PRO A 52 14.62 26.19 8.38
C PRO A 52 14.58 26.34 9.91
N GLY A 53 15.09 25.33 10.63
CA GLY A 53 15.02 25.28 12.10
C GLY A 53 13.87 24.44 12.64
N GLU A 54 12.85 24.15 11.83
CA GLU A 54 11.78 23.18 12.15
C GLU A 54 12.01 21.83 11.43
N ASP A 55 13.03 21.75 10.58
CA ASP A 55 13.30 20.63 9.68
C ASP A 55 13.57 19.30 10.40
N GLU A 56 14.20 19.32 11.57
CA GLU A 56 14.50 18.10 12.32
C GLU A 56 13.25 17.45 12.91
N GLU A 57 12.31 18.27 13.41
CA GLU A 57 11.03 17.79 13.94
C GLU A 57 10.18 17.18 12.82
N TRP A 58 10.08 17.87 11.69
CA TRP A 58 9.37 17.36 10.52
C TRP A 58 10.03 16.11 9.93
N HIS A 59 11.37 16.05 9.92
CA HIS A 59 12.10 14.87 9.46
C HIS A 59 11.79 13.66 10.34
N GLN A 60 11.84 13.82 11.66
CA GLN A 60 11.52 12.74 12.59
C GLN A 60 10.06 12.30 12.46
N LYS A 61 9.13 13.26 12.34
CA LYS A 61 7.72 12.95 12.10
C LYS A 61 7.52 12.11 10.84
N TRP A 62 8.17 12.46 9.73
CA TRP A 62 8.05 11.67 8.50
C TRP A 62 8.67 10.28 8.64
N ILE A 63 9.79 10.12 9.35
CA ILE A 63 10.35 8.79 9.64
C ILE A 63 9.34 7.92 10.38
N ASP A 64 8.73 8.46 11.44
CA ASP A 64 7.79 7.72 12.28
C ASP A 64 6.49 7.40 11.53
N ASP A 65 5.92 8.39 10.82
CA ASP A 65 4.69 8.22 10.03
C ASP A 65 4.90 7.20 8.90
N ARG A 66 6.05 7.22 8.21
CA ARG A 66 6.34 6.29 7.12
C ARG A 66 6.60 4.87 7.63
N LEU A 67 7.32 4.70 8.73
CA LEU A 67 7.46 3.39 9.39
C LEU A 67 6.09 2.83 9.80
N GLN A 68 5.26 3.66 10.45
CA GLN A 68 3.93 3.25 10.89
C GLN A 68 3.03 2.89 9.71
N TRP A 69 3.12 3.58 8.57
CA TRP A 69 2.35 3.25 7.37
C TRP A 69 2.58 1.83 6.88
N TYR A 70 3.83 1.33 6.91
CA TYR A 70 4.14 -0.06 6.54
C TYR A 70 3.55 -1.06 7.55
N ILE A 71 3.65 -0.76 8.85
CA ILE A 71 3.11 -1.59 9.93
C ILE A 71 1.58 -1.65 9.84
N ASP A 72 0.94 -0.51 9.68
CA ASP A 72 -0.53 -0.39 9.57
C ASP A 72 -1.07 -1.18 8.39
N LEU A 73 -0.29 -1.32 7.31
CA LEU A 73 -0.64 -2.09 6.12
C LEU A 73 -0.23 -3.58 6.20
N GLY A 74 0.17 -4.03 7.38
CA GLY A 74 0.31 -5.45 7.70
C GLY A 74 1.73 -6.01 7.65
N ILE A 75 2.77 -5.17 7.48
CA ILE A 75 4.14 -5.66 7.64
C ILE A 75 4.47 -5.85 9.12
N SER A 76 5.01 -7.02 9.47
CA SER A 76 5.51 -7.30 10.81
C SER A 76 6.62 -6.31 11.21
N PRO A 77 6.52 -5.65 12.38
CA PRO A 77 7.58 -4.78 12.88
C PRO A 77 8.94 -5.47 13.01
N ASP A 78 8.97 -6.79 13.25
CA ASP A 78 10.21 -7.58 13.34
C ASP A 78 10.98 -7.67 12.01
N ASN A 79 10.29 -7.44 10.91
CA ASN A 79 10.84 -7.41 9.56
C ASN A 79 11.17 -6.00 9.07
N LEU A 80 10.98 -4.97 9.91
CA LEU A 80 11.32 -3.58 9.60
C LEU A 80 12.43 -3.09 10.53
N ARG A 81 13.23 -2.16 10.01
CA ARG A 81 14.12 -1.35 10.85
C ARG A 81 14.32 0.03 10.25
N LEU A 82 14.71 0.96 11.11
CA LEU A 82 15.25 2.25 10.70
C LEU A 82 16.77 2.14 10.61
N TYR A 83 17.34 2.52 9.48
CA TYR A 83 18.78 2.56 9.26
C TYR A 83 19.24 3.98 8.99
N GLU A 84 19.99 4.55 9.94
CA GLU A 84 20.56 5.89 9.80
C GLU A 84 21.87 5.83 9.01
N HIS A 85 21.97 6.67 7.99
CA HIS A 85 23.16 6.72 7.15
C HIS A 85 24.34 7.33 7.92
N PRO A 86 25.53 6.68 7.91
CA PRO A 86 26.76 7.31 8.35
C PRO A 86 27.02 8.60 7.57
N LYS A 87 27.61 9.61 8.21
CA LYS A 87 27.85 10.93 7.62
C LYS A 87 28.62 10.89 6.30
N GLU A 88 29.48 9.89 6.16
CA GLU A 88 30.40 9.62 5.06
C GLU A 88 29.69 9.02 3.85
N LYS A 89 28.48 8.49 4.06
CA LYS A 89 27.61 7.93 3.02
C LYS A 89 26.48 8.87 2.62
N LEU A 90 26.30 9.99 3.33
CA LEU A 90 25.29 10.99 2.98
C LEU A 90 25.60 11.58 1.61
N SER A 91 24.55 11.81 0.82
CA SER A 91 24.64 12.65 -0.37
C SER A 91 25.12 14.05 0.02
N HIS A 92 25.86 14.74 -0.86
CA HIS A 92 26.49 16.03 -0.55
C HIS A 92 25.50 17.16 -0.17
N TYR A 93 24.21 16.95 -0.43
CA TYR A 93 23.11 17.86 -0.12
C TYR A 93 22.25 17.41 1.07
N SER A 94 22.47 16.23 1.64
CA SER A 94 21.66 15.70 2.74
C SER A 94 22.29 16.01 4.10
N LYS A 95 21.52 16.64 4.99
CA LYS A 95 21.87 16.85 6.41
C LYS A 95 21.73 15.55 7.21
N ARG A 96 20.70 14.75 6.91
CA ARG A 96 20.38 13.48 7.57
C ARG A 96 19.51 12.63 6.65
N THR A 97 19.83 11.35 6.53
CA THR A 97 19.02 10.37 5.79
C THR A 97 18.81 9.14 6.66
N VAL A 98 17.55 8.71 6.77
CA VAL A 98 17.16 7.46 7.45
C VAL A 98 16.34 6.64 6.48
N ASP A 99 16.74 5.39 6.29
CA ASP A 99 15.99 4.44 5.46
C ASP A 99 15.07 3.60 6.34
N VAL A 100 13.85 3.38 5.87
CA VAL A 100 13.06 2.22 6.28
C VAL A 100 13.57 1.04 5.47
N GLU A 101 14.10 0.03 6.15
CA GLU A 101 14.58 -1.21 5.53
C GLU A 101 13.70 -2.39 5.91
N TYR A 102 13.53 -3.31 4.96
CA TYR A 102 12.82 -4.57 5.14
C TYR A 102 13.76 -5.77 5.11
N ALA A 103 13.42 -6.79 5.90
CA ALA A 103 14.14 -8.05 6.00
C ALA A 103 13.87 -8.98 4.79
N TYR A 104 14.37 -8.63 3.61
CA TYR A 104 14.22 -9.47 2.41
C TYR A 104 14.92 -10.84 2.50
N ASN A 105 15.87 -11.01 3.40
CA ASN A 105 16.64 -12.25 3.58
C ASN A 105 17.33 -12.72 2.28
N PHE A 106 17.84 -11.78 1.47
CA PHE A 106 18.64 -12.12 0.30
C PHE A 106 19.97 -12.75 0.69
N ALA A 107 20.56 -13.51 -0.23
CA ALA A 107 21.88 -14.08 -0.04
C ALA A 107 22.90 -12.96 0.22
N GLY A 108 23.50 -12.95 1.42
CA GLY A 108 24.53 -12.00 1.84
C GLY A 108 24.04 -10.74 2.57
N THR A 109 22.74 -10.41 2.51
CA THR A 109 22.17 -9.32 3.34
C THR A 109 20.74 -9.64 3.76
N LYS A 110 20.47 -9.54 5.07
CA LYS A 110 19.11 -9.64 5.59
C LYS A 110 18.25 -8.45 5.13
N TRP A 111 18.84 -7.26 5.10
CA TRP A 111 18.13 -6.00 4.99
C TRP A 111 18.29 -5.36 3.62
N GLY A 112 17.23 -4.70 3.15
CA GLY A 112 17.25 -3.85 1.98
C GLY A 112 16.29 -2.68 2.11
N GLU A 113 16.65 -1.56 1.50
CA GLU A 113 15.92 -0.29 1.51
C GLU A 113 14.55 -0.39 0.82
N LEU A 114 13.49 0.03 1.52
CA LEU A 114 12.14 0.27 1.00
C LEU A 114 11.93 1.72 0.59
N GLU A 115 12.32 2.62 1.50
CA GLU A 115 12.06 4.04 1.42
C GLU A 115 13.16 4.80 2.16
N GLY A 116 13.74 5.80 1.49
CA GLY A 116 14.66 6.75 2.12
C GLY A 116 13.90 8.01 2.54
N ILE A 117 14.14 8.48 3.76
CA ILE A 117 13.63 9.76 4.25
C ILE A 117 14.81 10.70 4.48
N ALA A 118 14.99 11.67 3.60
CA ALA A 118 16.12 12.59 3.58
C ALA A 118 15.73 14.02 3.99
N ASN A 119 16.58 14.67 4.77
CA ASN A 119 16.55 16.12 4.97
C ASN A 119 17.60 16.75 4.06
N ARG A 120 17.16 17.39 2.98
CA ARG A 120 18.00 17.93 1.90
C ARG A 120 18.28 19.42 2.05
N THR A 121 17.88 20.02 3.16
CA THR A 121 18.02 21.46 3.42
C THR A 121 17.43 22.31 2.29
N ASP A 122 18.05 23.44 1.96
CA ASP A 122 17.62 24.36 0.89
C ASP A 122 18.27 24.06 -0.48
N TYR A 123 19.08 23.00 -0.58
CA TYR A 123 19.94 22.75 -1.74
C TYR A 123 19.17 22.78 -3.07
N ASP A 124 18.05 22.07 -3.15
CA ASP A 124 17.28 21.91 -4.39
C ASP A 124 16.66 23.21 -4.88
N LEU A 125 16.04 23.97 -3.97
CA LEU A 125 15.45 25.25 -4.30
C LEU A 125 16.52 26.30 -4.62
N ARG A 126 17.64 26.31 -3.87
CA ARG A 126 18.76 27.23 -4.13
C ARG A 126 19.36 27.00 -5.51
N VAL A 127 19.74 25.77 -5.84
CA VAL A 127 20.36 25.45 -7.14
C VAL A 127 19.40 25.74 -8.29
N HIS A 128 18.10 25.43 -8.15
CA HIS A 128 17.12 25.77 -9.18
C HIS A 128 16.88 27.28 -9.30
N SER A 129 16.89 28.03 -8.19
CA SER A 129 16.75 29.49 -8.22
C SER A 129 17.95 30.13 -8.93
N GLU A 130 19.17 29.73 -8.59
CA GLU A 130 20.41 30.19 -9.23
C GLU A 130 20.45 29.84 -10.73
N GLY A 131 20.07 28.61 -11.08
CA GLY A 131 20.11 28.15 -12.48
C GLY A 131 19.01 28.73 -13.37
N SER A 132 17.87 29.14 -12.80
CA SER A 132 16.74 29.69 -13.57
C SER A 132 16.61 31.21 -13.52
N GLY A 133 17.20 31.86 -12.50
CA GLY A 133 17.01 33.29 -12.23
C GLY A 133 15.68 33.63 -11.55
N GLU A 134 14.80 32.64 -11.31
CA GLU A 134 13.56 32.85 -10.57
C GLU A 134 13.78 32.76 -9.06
N ASP A 135 13.25 33.73 -8.31
CA ASP A 135 13.25 33.67 -6.85
C ASP A 135 12.24 32.62 -6.36
N LEU A 136 12.78 31.57 -5.73
CA LEU A 136 12.03 30.46 -5.14
C LEU A 136 11.93 30.57 -3.60
N SER A 137 12.36 31.68 -3.00
CA SER A 137 12.16 31.94 -1.58
C SER A 137 10.69 32.17 -1.23
N TYR A 138 10.34 31.85 0.02
CA TYR A 138 9.06 32.15 0.63
C TYR A 138 9.15 33.45 1.44
N PHE A 139 8.13 34.30 1.32
CA PHE A 139 7.98 35.48 2.16
C PHE A 139 6.91 35.23 3.22
N ASP A 140 7.36 35.12 4.46
CA ASP A 140 6.52 34.97 5.64
C ASP A 140 6.01 36.34 6.06
N GLN A 141 4.72 36.60 5.85
CA GLN A 141 4.09 37.87 6.19
C GLN A 141 3.97 38.09 7.71
N GLU A 142 3.89 37.02 8.48
CA GLU A 142 3.71 37.09 9.94
C GLU A 142 5.04 37.42 10.63
N ALA A 143 6.11 36.80 10.18
CA ALA A 143 7.47 37.08 10.66
C ALA A 143 8.17 38.23 9.89
N ASN A 144 7.57 38.72 8.80
CA ASN A 144 8.11 39.76 7.91
C ASN A 144 9.54 39.44 7.42
N GLU A 145 9.77 38.19 7.03
CA GLU A 145 11.07 37.67 6.62
C GLU A 145 10.97 36.83 5.34
N ARG A 146 12.10 36.69 4.65
CA ARG A 146 12.22 35.89 3.43
C ARG A 146 13.25 34.80 3.66
N TRP A 147 12.87 33.57 3.34
CA TRP A 147 13.73 32.40 3.52
C TRP A 147 13.49 31.36 2.42
N ILE A 148 14.47 30.50 2.19
CA ILE A 148 14.33 29.37 1.26
C ILE A 148 13.89 28.15 2.08
N PRO A 149 12.74 27.52 1.77
CA PRO A 149 12.31 26.33 2.48
C PRO A 149 13.33 25.21 2.44
N PHE A 150 13.44 24.50 3.55
CA PHE A 150 14.13 23.22 3.58
C PHE A 150 13.20 22.13 3.05
N VAL A 151 13.79 21.07 2.48
CA VAL A 151 13.06 19.97 1.86
C VAL A 151 13.29 18.68 2.63
N ILE A 152 12.20 18.09 3.13
CA ILE A 152 12.17 16.72 3.63
C ILE A 152 11.57 15.83 2.54
N GLU A 153 12.28 14.79 2.17
CA GLU A 153 11.93 13.90 1.07
C GLU A 153 11.77 12.47 1.56
N PRO A 154 10.54 11.97 1.76
CA PRO A 154 10.24 10.55 1.72
C PRO A 154 10.16 10.06 0.28
N ALA A 155 10.99 9.07 -0.06
CA ALA A 155 11.10 8.49 -1.40
C ALA A 155 11.04 6.96 -1.33
N ALA A 156 9.88 6.39 -1.68
CA ALA A 156 9.63 4.96 -1.64
C ALA A 156 9.68 4.31 -3.03
N GLY A 157 10.30 3.14 -3.12
CA GLY A 157 10.21 2.28 -4.31
C GLY A 157 8.92 1.47 -4.31
N LEU A 158 7.95 1.81 -5.19
CA LEU A 158 6.63 1.15 -5.21
C LEU A 158 6.75 -0.37 -5.40
N GLY A 159 7.59 -0.82 -6.33
CA GLY A 159 7.82 -2.25 -6.56
C GLY A 159 8.42 -2.96 -5.35
N ARG A 160 9.34 -2.33 -4.63
CA ARG A 160 9.96 -2.90 -3.42
C ARG A 160 8.94 -3.01 -2.29
N ALA A 161 8.10 -1.99 -2.10
CA ALA A 161 6.99 -2.03 -1.16
C ALA A 161 6.01 -3.15 -1.50
N PHE A 162 5.60 -3.28 -2.77
CA PHE A 162 4.74 -4.36 -3.25
C PHE A 162 5.29 -5.75 -2.91
N MET A 163 6.57 -6.00 -3.16
CA MET A 163 7.19 -7.29 -2.81
C MET A 163 7.27 -7.50 -1.31
N ALA A 164 7.58 -6.48 -0.52
CA ALA A 164 7.60 -6.61 0.93
C ALA A 164 6.22 -7.01 1.46
N PHE A 165 5.15 -6.33 1.05
CA PHE A 165 3.78 -6.71 1.44
C PHE A 165 3.41 -8.13 1.00
N LEU A 166 3.79 -8.55 -0.22
CA LEU A 166 3.52 -9.91 -0.69
C LEU A 166 4.26 -10.98 0.12
N VAL A 167 5.54 -10.75 0.41
CA VAL A 167 6.37 -11.71 1.14
C VAL A 167 5.92 -11.80 2.60
N ASP A 168 5.64 -10.66 3.24
CA ASP A 168 5.23 -10.62 4.64
C ASP A 168 3.83 -11.21 4.85
N ALA A 169 2.93 -11.03 3.87
CA ALA A 169 1.58 -11.61 3.91
C ALA A 169 1.54 -13.12 3.59
N TYR A 170 2.58 -13.70 3.00
CA TYR A 170 2.60 -15.12 2.64
C TYR A 170 2.56 -16.00 3.89
N THR A 171 1.49 -16.77 4.03
CA THR A 171 1.30 -17.68 5.17
C THR A 171 0.92 -19.07 4.68
N GLU A 172 1.54 -20.09 5.27
CA GLU A 172 1.08 -21.47 5.20
C GLU A 172 0.41 -21.85 6.52
N ASP A 173 -0.90 -22.08 6.51
CA ASP A 173 -1.68 -22.52 7.68
C ASP A 173 -2.46 -23.81 7.41
N GLU A 174 -3.29 -24.22 8.36
CA GLU A 174 -4.14 -25.40 8.26
C GLU A 174 -5.61 -24.98 8.17
N ALA A 175 -6.37 -25.63 7.30
CA ALA A 175 -7.78 -25.35 7.12
C ALA A 175 -8.61 -26.64 6.98
N PRO A 176 -9.84 -26.69 7.53
CA PRO A 176 -10.68 -27.88 7.48
C PRO A 176 -10.93 -28.37 6.05
N ASN A 177 -11.00 -29.67 5.88
CA ASN A 177 -11.33 -30.33 4.63
C ASN A 177 -12.71 -31.01 4.70
N SER A 178 -13.27 -31.31 3.54
CA SER A 178 -14.61 -31.91 3.42
C SER A 178 -14.69 -33.37 3.90
N LYS A 179 -13.58 -33.95 4.37
CA LYS A 179 -13.48 -35.33 4.87
C LYS A 179 -13.28 -35.40 6.39
N GLY A 180 -13.38 -34.28 7.11
CA GLY A 180 -13.26 -34.24 8.57
C GLY A 180 -11.82 -34.18 9.09
N GLY A 181 -10.86 -33.77 8.26
CA GLY A 181 -9.47 -33.48 8.65
C GLY A 181 -9.06 -32.04 8.32
N VAL A 182 -7.76 -31.76 8.40
CA VAL A 182 -7.17 -30.47 8.01
C VAL A 182 -6.24 -30.66 6.81
N ASP A 183 -6.29 -29.72 5.88
CA ASP A 183 -5.36 -29.62 4.75
C ASP A 183 -4.54 -28.35 4.89
N LYS A 184 -3.25 -28.42 4.53
CA LYS A 184 -2.40 -27.22 4.38
C LYS A 184 -3.04 -26.23 3.40
N ARG A 185 -2.94 -24.95 3.73
CA ARG A 185 -3.42 -23.82 2.93
C ARG A 185 -2.29 -22.85 2.71
N VAL A 186 -2.17 -22.36 1.49
CA VAL A 186 -1.45 -21.12 1.21
C VAL A 186 -2.48 -19.99 1.24
N VAL A 187 -2.20 -18.94 2.00
CA VAL A 187 -3.04 -17.75 2.08
C VAL A 187 -2.16 -16.49 2.09
N LEU A 188 -2.53 -15.50 1.29
CA LEU A 188 -1.97 -14.17 1.39
C LEU A 188 -2.79 -13.35 2.39
N LYS A 189 -2.26 -13.17 3.60
CA LYS A 189 -2.89 -12.35 4.65
C LYS A 189 -2.68 -10.85 4.43
N LEU A 190 -2.90 -10.39 3.20
CA LEU A 190 -2.78 -8.97 2.85
C LEU A 190 -3.76 -8.15 3.69
N ASP A 191 -3.36 -6.95 4.10
CA ASP A 191 -4.31 -5.96 4.60
C ASP A 191 -5.42 -5.77 3.55
N ARG A 192 -6.67 -5.69 4.00
CA ARG A 192 -7.84 -5.66 3.11
C ARG A 192 -7.78 -4.50 2.11
N ARG A 193 -7.12 -3.38 2.47
CA ARG A 193 -6.89 -2.22 1.59
C ARG A 193 -5.97 -2.56 0.42
N LEU A 194 -5.03 -3.49 0.62
CA LEU A 194 -4.09 -3.95 -0.41
C LEU A 194 -4.59 -5.15 -1.23
N SER A 195 -5.60 -5.89 -0.76
CA SER A 195 -6.14 -7.03 -1.51
C SER A 195 -6.62 -6.63 -2.92
N PRO A 196 -6.20 -7.32 -4.00
CA PRO A 196 -6.54 -6.94 -5.37
C PRO A 196 -8.03 -7.14 -5.69
N VAL A 197 -8.61 -8.20 -5.11
CA VAL A 197 -10.04 -8.50 -5.12
C VAL A 197 -10.55 -8.33 -3.69
N LYS A 198 -11.61 -7.56 -3.50
CA LYS A 198 -12.19 -7.31 -2.17
C LYS A 198 -13.24 -8.37 -1.82
N VAL A 199 -13.99 -8.82 -2.82
CA VAL A 199 -15.07 -9.81 -2.63
C VAL A 199 -15.06 -10.80 -3.78
N ALA A 200 -15.22 -12.09 -3.50
CA ALA A 200 -15.50 -13.09 -4.51
C ALA A 200 -16.90 -13.66 -4.33
N VAL A 201 -17.73 -13.63 -5.37
CA VAL A 201 -19.09 -14.18 -5.34
C VAL A 201 -19.10 -15.57 -5.98
N LEU A 202 -19.49 -16.57 -5.19
CA LEU A 202 -19.26 -17.99 -5.48
C LEU A 202 -20.56 -18.79 -5.31
N PRO A 203 -21.33 -19.09 -6.38
CA PRO A 203 -22.52 -19.93 -6.25
C PRO A 203 -22.12 -21.37 -5.88
N LEU A 204 -22.85 -22.03 -4.98
CA LEU A 204 -22.52 -23.38 -4.50
C LEU A 204 -22.42 -24.39 -5.65
N SER A 205 -23.23 -24.22 -6.69
CA SER A 205 -23.19 -25.02 -7.92
C SER A 205 -23.38 -24.17 -9.18
N LYS A 206 -23.17 -24.75 -10.36
CA LYS A 206 -23.38 -24.10 -11.67
C LYS A 206 -24.84 -24.02 -12.11
N LYS A 207 -25.79 -24.44 -11.27
CA LYS A 207 -27.20 -24.45 -11.65
C LYS A 207 -27.70 -23.00 -11.84
N PRO A 208 -28.52 -22.72 -12.88
CA PRO A 208 -29.04 -21.39 -13.16
C PRO A 208 -29.74 -20.72 -11.97
N GLU A 209 -30.41 -21.51 -11.14
CA GLU A 209 -31.08 -21.05 -9.91
C GLU A 209 -30.12 -20.43 -8.90
N LEU A 210 -28.84 -20.81 -8.88
CA LEU A 210 -27.83 -20.20 -8.00
C LEU A 210 -26.91 -19.23 -8.74
N SER A 211 -26.52 -19.56 -9.98
CA SER A 211 -25.60 -18.73 -10.75
C SER A 211 -26.24 -17.40 -11.17
N GLY A 212 -27.53 -17.39 -11.51
CA GLY A 212 -28.25 -16.16 -11.86
C GLY A 212 -28.26 -15.13 -10.72
N PRO A 213 -28.72 -15.49 -9.51
CA PRO A 213 -28.64 -14.59 -8.35
C PRO A 213 -27.20 -14.18 -8.01
N ALA A 214 -26.25 -15.11 -8.08
CA ALA A 214 -24.84 -14.81 -7.82
C ALA A 214 -24.23 -13.80 -8.81
N GLU A 215 -24.57 -13.89 -10.10
CA GLU A 215 -24.13 -12.92 -11.11
C GLU A 215 -24.70 -11.54 -10.84
N LYS A 216 -25.98 -11.46 -10.43
CA LYS A 216 -26.61 -10.21 -10.04
C LYS A 216 -25.92 -9.58 -8.83
N ILE A 217 -25.71 -10.36 -7.76
CA ILE A 217 -25.00 -9.91 -6.56
C ILE A 217 -23.58 -9.42 -6.92
N ALA A 218 -22.86 -10.16 -7.76
CA ALA A 218 -21.53 -9.74 -8.21
C ALA A 218 -21.59 -8.42 -8.99
N ALA A 219 -22.55 -8.27 -9.91
CA ALA A 219 -22.73 -7.02 -10.66
C ALA A 219 -23.06 -5.84 -9.75
N ASP A 220 -23.92 -6.03 -8.75
CA ASP A 220 -24.30 -4.99 -7.80
C ASP A 220 -23.10 -4.56 -6.94
N LEU A 221 -22.33 -5.52 -6.41
CA LEU A 221 -21.14 -5.24 -5.60
C LEU A 221 -19.99 -4.60 -6.40
N ARG A 222 -19.88 -4.87 -7.72
CA ARG A 222 -18.87 -4.24 -8.60
C ARG A 222 -19.02 -2.73 -8.73
N ASN A 223 -20.16 -2.16 -8.37
CA ASN A 223 -20.33 -0.70 -8.34
C ASN A 223 -19.51 -0.04 -7.21
N PHE A 224 -19.01 -0.83 -6.25
CA PHE A 224 -18.30 -0.33 -5.07
C PHE A 224 -16.89 -0.90 -4.94
N TRP A 225 -16.67 -2.15 -5.37
CA TRP A 225 -15.40 -2.84 -5.14
C TRP A 225 -14.93 -3.67 -6.34
N ASN A 226 -13.65 -4.04 -6.33
CA ASN A 226 -13.13 -5.08 -7.21
C ASN A 226 -13.69 -6.44 -6.79
N VAL A 227 -14.55 -7.02 -7.62
CA VAL A 227 -15.26 -8.27 -7.33
C VAL A 227 -15.02 -9.33 -8.39
N ASP A 228 -14.59 -10.51 -7.92
CA ASP A 228 -14.46 -11.71 -8.74
C ASP A 228 -15.74 -12.57 -8.69
N TYR A 229 -15.98 -13.33 -9.74
CA TYR A 229 -17.09 -14.28 -9.82
C TYR A 229 -16.62 -15.58 -10.42
N ASP A 230 -16.88 -16.70 -9.73
CA ASP A 230 -16.33 -17.99 -10.14
C ASP A 230 -17.27 -19.16 -9.84
N THR A 231 -17.49 -19.97 -10.88
CA THR A 231 -18.34 -21.17 -10.83
C THR A 231 -17.55 -22.49 -10.99
N SER A 232 -16.24 -22.41 -11.16
CA SER A 232 -15.38 -23.53 -11.55
C SER A 232 -14.95 -24.38 -10.35
N GLY A 233 -15.25 -25.68 -10.42
CA GLY A 233 -14.88 -26.64 -9.38
C GLY A 233 -15.73 -26.54 -8.10
N ALA A 234 -15.39 -27.37 -7.11
CA ALA A 234 -16.08 -27.38 -5.83
C ALA A 234 -15.86 -26.07 -5.05
N ILE A 235 -16.81 -25.70 -4.18
CA ILE A 235 -16.75 -24.45 -3.41
C ILE A 235 -15.46 -24.31 -2.59
N GLY A 236 -15.00 -25.39 -1.95
CA GLY A 236 -13.74 -25.39 -1.20
C GLY A 236 -12.53 -25.05 -2.07
N ARG A 237 -12.47 -25.53 -3.33
CA ARG A 237 -11.38 -25.16 -4.26
C ARG A 237 -11.44 -23.70 -4.70
N ARG A 238 -12.64 -23.11 -4.74
CA ARG A 238 -12.82 -21.68 -5.04
C ARG A 238 -12.36 -20.82 -3.86
N TYR A 239 -12.74 -21.17 -2.63
CA TYR A 239 -12.20 -20.52 -1.44
C TYR A 239 -10.67 -20.57 -1.41
N ARG A 240 -10.04 -21.72 -1.68
CA ARG A 240 -8.56 -21.83 -1.71
C ARG A 240 -7.91 -20.90 -2.73
N ARG A 241 -8.47 -20.78 -3.94
CA ARG A 241 -7.96 -19.82 -4.95
C ARG A 241 -8.07 -18.36 -4.49
N GLN A 242 -9.15 -18.03 -3.78
CA GLN A 242 -9.36 -16.68 -3.25
C GLN A 242 -8.44 -16.40 -2.05
N ASP A 243 -8.20 -17.40 -1.19
CA ASP A 243 -7.24 -17.33 -0.10
C ASP A 243 -5.81 -17.11 -0.64
N GLU A 244 -5.42 -17.82 -1.71
CA GLU A 244 -4.11 -17.70 -2.38
C GLU A 244 -3.84 -16.31 -2.98
N ILE A 245 -4.88 -15.56 -3.37
CA ILE A 245 -4.75 -14.17 -3.88
C ILE A 245 -5.10 -13.11 -2.83
N GLY A 246 -5.39 -13.53 -1.60
CA GLY A 246 -5.64 -12.64 -0.47
C GLY A 246 -6.99 -11.93 -0.48
N THR A 247 -8.00 -12.46 -1.17
CA THR A 247 -9.37 -11.93 -1.16
C THR A 247 -9.95 -12.00 0.25
N PRO A 248 -10.36 -10.89 0.88
CA PRO A 248 -10.74 -10.90 2.28
C PRO A 248 -12.13 -11.52 2.53
N PHE A 249 -13.05 -11.42 1.57
CA PHE A 249 -14.42 -11.95 1.72
C PHE A 249 -14.85 -12.81 0.52
N CYS A 250 -15.40 -13.98 0.80
CA CYS A 250 -16.13 -14.77 -0.19
C CYS A 250 -17.62 -14.79 0.15
N VAL A 251 -18.48 -14.45 -0.80
CA VAL A 251 -19.94 -14.49 -0.67
C VAL A 251 -20.45 -15.71 -1.42
N THR A 252 -21.09 -16.64 -0.70
CA THR A 252 -21.61 -17.88 -1.26
C THR A 252 -23.12 -17.84 -1.35
N VAL A 253 -23.61 -18.16 -2.55
CA VAL A 253 -25.04 -18.31 -2.86
C VAL A 253 -25.34 -19.80 -2.89
N ASP A 254 -26.13 -20.28 -1.93
CA ASP A 254 -26.50 -21.69 -1.76
C ASP A 254 -28.01 -21.89 -1.96
N PHE A 255 -28.48 -23.13 -1.78
CA PHE A 255 -29.90 -23.43 -1.97
C PHE A 255 -30.78 -22.75 -0.94
N ASP A 256 -30.28 -22.60 0.29
CA ASP A 256 -30.99 -21.90 1.36
C ASP A 256 -31.21 -20.42 0.99
N THR A 257 -30.33 -19.82 0.17
CA THR A 257 -30.49 -18.43 -0.31
C THR A 257 -31.80 -18.22 -1.05
N LEU A 258 -32.31 -19.26 -1.72
CA LEU A 258 -33.57 -19.21 -2.45
C LEU A 258 -34.80 -19.19 -1.52
N GLU A 259 -34.62 -19.61 -0.27
CA GLU A 259 -35.67 -19.71 0.74
C GLU A 259 -35.61 -18.55 1.73
N ASP A 260 -34.41 -18.19 2.20
CA ASP A 260 -34.20 -17.23 3.28
C ASP A 260 -33.74 -15.83 2.82
N ASN A 261 -33.49 -15.65 1.52
CA ASN A 261 -32.99 -14.40 0.93
C ASN A 261 -31.71 -13.88 1.61
N ALA A 262 -30.83 -14.79 2.06
CA ALA A 262 -29.55 -14.49 2.67
C ALA A 262 -28.41 -15.25 1.99
N VAL A 263 -27.18 -14.78 2.19
CA VAL A 263 -25.95 -15.40 1.65
C VAL A 263 -24.97 -15.68 2.75
N THR A 264 -24.09 -16.65 2.52
CA THR A 264 -23.03 -16.98 3.47
C THR A 264 -21.78 -16.17 3.13
N VAL A 265 -21.34 -15.29 4.03
CA VAL A 265 -20.10 -14.52 3.89
C VAL A 265 -18.99 -15.19 4.70
N ARG A 266 -17.93 -15.61 4.02
CA ARG A 266 -16.72 -16.18 4.61
C ARG A 266 -15.61 -15.14 4.69
N GLU A 267 -15.01 -14.98 5.86
CA GLU A 267 -13.82 -14.15 6.08
C GLU A 267 -12.53 -14.96 5.89
N ARG A 268 -11.50 -14.39 5.26
CA ARG A 268 -10.28 -15.10 4.82
C ARG A 268 -9.43 -15.66 5.96
N ASP A 269 -9.14 -14.82 6.96
CA ASP A 269 -8.11 -15.09 7.97
C ASP A 269 -8.61 -16.04 9.05
N THR A 270 -9.83 -15.80 9.53
CA THR A 270 -10.53 -16.61 10.54
C THR A 270 -11.23 -17.82 9.94
N MET A 271 -11.58 -17.76 8.65
CA MET A 271 -12.44 -18.73 7.96
C MET A 271 -13.87 -18.82 8.52
N GLU A 272 -14.25 -17.87 9.38
CA GLU A 272 -15.61 -17.79 9.92
C GLU A 272 -16.61 -17.51 8.79
N GLN A 273 -17.78 -18.12 8.93
CA GLN A 273 -18.88 -18.00 7.98
C GLN A 273 -20.09 -17.42 8.71
N GLU A 274 -20.63 -16.32 8.18
CA GLU A 274 -21.79 -15.62 8.71
C GLU A 274 -22.91 -15.61 7.67
N ARG A 275 -24.15 -15.87 8.10
CA ARG A 275 -25.33 -15.80 7.23
C ARG A 275 -25.86 -14.37 7.26
N VAL A 276 -25.78 -13.67 6.12
CA VAL A 276 -26.09 -12.24 6.02
C VAL A 276 -27.26 -12.03 5.05
N PRO A 277 -28.34 -11.33 5.45
CA PRO A 277 -29.44 -10.96 4.57
C PRO A 277 -28.95 -10.18 3.34
N LEU A 278 -29.55 -10.43 2.17
CA LEU A 278 -29.12 -9.81 0.91
C LEU A 278 -29.27 -8.28 0.90
N ASP A 279 -30.27 -7.75 1.60
CA ASP A 279 -30.51 -6.32 1.77
C ASP A 279 -29.50 -5.64 2.71
N GLU A 280 -28.85 -6.40 3.60
CA GLU A 280 -27.81 -5.91 4.51
C GLU A 280 -26.39 -6.13 3.98
N LEU A 281 -26.20 -7.01 2.99
CA LEU A 281 -24.90 -7.45 2.50
C LEU A 281 -23.94 -6.29 2.15
N GLN A 282 -24.43 -5.28 1.44
CA GLN A 282 -23.60 -4.13 1.07
C GLN A 282 -23.12 -3.36 2.31
N GLY A 283 -24.01 -3.10 3.27
CA GLY A 283 -23.67 -2.40 4.51
C GLY A 283 -22.69 -3.21 5.37
N TYR A 284 -22.93 -4.53 5.47
CA TYR A 284 -22.07 -5.48 6.15
C TYR A 284 -20.63 -5.44 5.63
N LEU A 285 -20.47 -5.46 4.29
CA LEU A 285 -19.17 -5.40 3.63
C LEU A 285 -18.53 -4.02 3.75
N ALA A 286 -19.28 -2.94 3.58
CA ALA A 286 -18.78 -1.57 3.65
C ALA A 286 -18.15 -1.24 5.01
N GLN A 287 -18.75 -1.70 6.11
CA GLN A 287 -18.19 -1.53 7.45
C GLN A 287 -16.84 -2.26 7.65
N ARG A 288 -16.62 -3.37 6.92
CA ARG A 288 -15.43 -4.21 7.04
C ARG A 288 -14.35 -3.93 5.99
N LEU A 289 -14.70 -3.16 4.97
CA LEU A 289 -13.86 -2.70 3.87
C LEU A 289 -13.63 -1.19 3.91
N ILE A 290 -13.69 -0.57 5.10
CA ILE A 290 -13.38 0.86 5.24
C ILE A 290 -11.94 1.13 4.77
N GLY A 291 -11.79 2.10 3.86
CA GLY A 291 -10.51 2.46 3.25
C GLY A 291 -10.14 1.64 2.00
N CYS A 292 -10.99 0.70 1.58
CA CYS A 292 -10.85 -0.08 0.34
C CYS A 292 -11.57 0.56 -0.84
#